data_AF-A0A8I2Z048-F1
#
_entry.id   AF-A0A8I2Z048-F1
#
_cell.length_a   1.000
_cell.length_b   1.000
_cell.length_c   1.000
_cell.angle_alpha   90.00
_cell.angle_beta   90.00
_cell.angle_gamma   90.00
#
_symmetry.space_group_name_H-M   'P 1'
#
loop_
_entity.id
_entity.type
_entity.pdbx_description
1 polymer ?
#
loop_
_entity_poly.entity_id
_entity_poly.type
_entity_poly.pdbx_seq_one_letter_code
_entity_poly.pdbx_strand_id
1 'polypeptide(L)'
;MQGLSPIALPYSPPGRSTCGFVAYVLARKKKVYLKDTWQVDVVSIEQESEIYKLLHEKQVRNIPRCIAAGDVLTDLYHATKTQEYVAESWACPPCSGSEAARLNSYRLYRLVLDDVRAKLMKFRSSHELVQAVSNALDGEDFAGGEHPACHTNTIFFST
;
A
#
# COMPACT_ATOMS: atom_id res chain seq x y z
N MET A 1 -22.05 -6.23 18.57
CA MET A 1 -21.12 -5.87 17.47
C MET A 1 -19.74 -5.69 18.05
N GLN A 2 -18.87 -6.69 17.96
CA GLN A 2 -17.47 -6.53 18.36
C GLN A 2 -16.72 -5.83 17.22
N GLY A 3 -16.29 -4.59 17.46
CA GLY A 3 -15.42 -3.86 16.55
C GLY A 3 -14.09 -4.61 16.44
N LEU A 4 -13.63 -4.85 15.21
CA LEU A 4 -12.27 -5.32 15.00
C LEU A 4 -11.33 -4.20 15.42
N SER A 5 -10.67 -4.37 16.57
CA SER A 5 -9.61 -3.46 17.00
C SER A 5 -8.49 -3.47 15.95
N PRO A 6 -7.92 -2.32 15.58
CA PRO A 6 -6.75 -2.28 14.71
C PRO A 6 -5.63 -3.10 15.34
N ILE A 7 -5.11 -4.08 14.61
CA ILE A 7 -3.92 -4.82 15.03
C ILE A 7 -2.72 -4.05 14.47
N ALA A 8 -2.13 -3.19 15.28
CA ALA A 8 -0.81 -2.65 15.02
C ALA A 8 0.18 -3.49 15.86
N LEU A 9 0.96 -4.35 15.20
CA LEU A 9 2.10 -5.00 15.84
C LEU A 9 3.18 -3.95 16.12
N PRO A 10 3.99 -4.11 17.20
CA PRO A 10 5.00 -3.13 17.59
C PRO A 10 5.96 -2.87 16.43
N TYR A 11 5.95 -1.62 15.99
CA TYR A 11 6.56 -1.15 14.75
C TYR A 11 8.06 -0.89 14.95
N SER A 12 8.91 -1.36 14.02
CA SER A 12 10.28 -0.82 13.93
C SER A 12 10.19 0.64 13.46
N PRO A 13 10.94 1.58 14.05
CA PRO A 13 10.91 2.98 13.60
C PRO A 13 11.41 3.11 12.14
N PRO A 14 11.00 4.18 11.45
CA PRO A 14 10.06 4.17 10.32
C PRO A 14 10.66 3.51 9.07
N GLY A 15 10.53 2.19 8.95
CA GLY A 15 10.84 1.47 7.73
C GLY A 15 9.55 1.08 6.99
N ARG A 16 9.27 1.74 5.86
CA ARG A 16 8.32 1.33 4.81
C ARG A 16 7.09 0.59 5.34
N SER A 17 6.32 1.26 6.20
CA SER A 17 5.16 0.64 6.81
C SER A 17 3.99 0.56 5.86
N THR A 18 3.36 -0.60 5.78
CA THR A 18 2.01 -0.74 5.23
C THR A 18 1.05 -1.15 6.35
N CYS A 19 0.00 -0.37 6.58
CA CYS A 19 -1.05 -0.67 7.54
C CYS A 19 -2.40 -0.75 6.81
N GLY A 20 -3.12 -1.85 6.97
CA GLY A 20 -4.42 -2.06 6.34
C GLY A 20 -5.55 -2.13 7.37
N PHE A 21 -6.68 -1.49 7.09
CA PHE A 21 -7.84 -1.48 7.97
C PHE A 21 -9.16 -1.49 7.19
N VAL A 22 -10.20 -1.99 7.85
CA VAL A 22 -11.58 -1.89 7.33
C VAL A 22 -12.15 -0.55 7.78
N ALA A 23 -12.42 0.32 6.83
CA ALA A 23 -13.06 1.62 7.07
C ALA A 23 -14.54 1.57 6.65
N TYR A 24 -15.34 2.51 7.15
CA TYR A 24 -16.73 2.68 6.74
C TYR A 24 -16.91 4.05 6.09
N VAL A 25 -17.29 4.07 4.81
CA VAL A 25 -17.52 5.31 4.07
C VAL A 25 -18.96 5.75 4.25
N LEU A 26 -19.18 6.79 5.05
CA LEU A 26 -20.51 7.30 5.40
C LEU A 26 -21.34 7.65 4.16
N ALA A 27 -20.75 8.36 3.20
CA ALA A 27 -21.43 8.79 1.97
C ALA A 27 -21.96 7.62 1.13
N ARG A 28 -21.28 6.46 1.17
CA ARG A 28 -21.64 5.25 0.41
C ARG A 28 -22.36 4.21 1.26
N LYS A 29 -22.45 4.42 2.57
CA LYS A 29 -22.94 3.46 3.57
C LYS A 29 -22.29 2.06 3.42
N LYS A 30 -21.02 2.01 3.00
CA LYS A 30 -20.31 0.78 2.62
C LYS A 30 -19.00 0.65 3.38
N LYS A 31 -18.63 -0.58 3.75
CA LYS A 31 -17.29 -0.90 4.26
C LYS A 31 -16.31 -0.97 3.10
N VAL A 32 -15.12 -0.40 3.28
CA VAL A 32 -14.04 -0.35 2.29
C VAL A 32 -12.73 -0.80 2.95
N TYR A 33 -11.77 -1.25 2.15
CA TYR A 33 -10.43 -1.51 2.64
C TYR A 33 -9.57 -0.26 2.45
N LEU A 34 -8.93 0.18 3.52
CA LEU A 34 -8.03 1.32 3.52
C LEU A 34 -6.62 0.81 3.81
N LYS A 35 -5.69 1.17 2.94
CA LYS A 35 -4.27 0.83 3.02
C LYS A 35 -3.47 2.11 3.15
N ASP A 36 -2.83 2.29 4.30
CA ASP A 36 -1.84 3.31 4.56
C ASP A 36 -0.46 2.75 4.25
N THR A 37 0.35 3.47 3.48
CA THR A 37 1.72 3.07 3.11
C THR A 37 2.67 4.25 3.22
N TRP A 38 3.81 4.09 3.89
CA TRP A 38 4.89 5.07 3.84
C TRP A 38 5.71 4.86 2.58
N GLN A 39 5.47 5.68 1.56
CA GLN A 39 6.17 5.65 0.28
C GLN A 39 7.35 6.59 0.29
N VAL A 40 8.37 6.27 -0.50
CA VAL A 40 9.53 7.16 -0.70
C VAL A 40 9.03 8.38 -1.46
N ASP A 41 9.34 9.57 -0.95
CA ASP A 41 8.92 10.85 -1.52
C ASP A 41 9.85 11.26 -2.67
N VAL A 42 9.76 10.53 -3.78
CA VAL A 42 10.50 10.79 -5.03
C VAL A 42 9.55 10.77 -6.22
N VAL A 43 9.72 11.73 -7.11
CA VAL A 43 8.86 11.90 -8.32
C VAL A 43 8.98 10.73 -9.29
N SER A 44 10.07 9.97 -9.24
CA SER A 44 10.34 8.87 -10.18
C SER A 44 9.58 7.58 -9.88
N ILE A 45 8.92 7.47 -8.72
CA ILE A 45 8.14 6.29 -8.37
C ILE A 45 6.68 6.53 -8.74
N GLU A 46 6.17 5.68 -9.62
CA GLU A 46 4.76 5.69 -10.00
C GLU A 46 3.88 5.37 -8.79
N GLN A 47 2.82 6.16 -8.60
CA GLN A 47 1.87 5.94 -7.52
C GLN A 47 1.03 4.70 -7.79
N GLU A 48 0.81 3.89 -6.74
CA GLU A 48 -0.01 2.67 -6.84
C GLU A 48 -1.41 2.94 -7.41
N SER A 49 -1.98 4.14 -7.22
CA SER A 49 -3.28 4.50 -7.83
C SER A 49 -3.27 4.52 -9.34
N GLU A 50 -2.19 4.98 -9.96
CA GLU A 50 -2.09 5.08 -11.42
C GLU A 50 -2.02 3.68 -12.02
N ILE A 51 -1.36 2.75 -11.33
CA ILE A 51 -1.36 1.33 -11.69
C ILE A 51 -2.79 0.77 -11.62
N TYR A 52 -3.55 1.03 -10.54
CA TYR A 52 -4.95 0.60 -10.47
C TYR A 52 -5.79 1.20 -11.61
N LYS A 53 -5.61 2.48 -11.94
CA LYS A 53 -6.33 3.12 -13.06
C LYS A 53 -6.02 2.41 -14.38
N LEU A 54 -4.73 2.21 -14.68
CA LEU A 54 -4.28 1.53 -15.88
C LEU A 54 -4.86 0.11 -15.98
N LEU A 55 -4.82 -0.66 -14.89
CA LEU A 55 -5.36 -2.02 -14.89
C LEU A 55 -6.88 -2.05 -15.12
N HIS A 56 -7.63 -1.09 -14.56
CA HIS A 56 -9.07 -0.96 -14.82
C HIS A 56 -9.37 -0.52 -16.26
N GLU A 57 -8.59 0.41 -16.82
CA GLU A 57 -8.70 0.83 -18.23
C GLU A 57 -8.44 -0.34 -19.19
N LYS A 58 -7.50 -1.22 -18.84
CA LYS A 58 -7.19 -2.46 -19.56
C LYS A 58 -8.17 -3.61 -19.29
N GLN A 59 -9.21 -3.37 -18.49
CA GLN A 59 -10.23 -4.36 -18.14
C GLN A 59 -9.64 -5.64 -17.51
N VAL A 60 -8.53 -5.52 -16.77
CA VAL A 60 -7.96 -6.65 -16.05
C VAL A 60 -8.99 -7.16 -15.04
N ARG A 61 -9.22 -8.47 -15.04
CA ARG A 61 -10.17 -9.11 -14.10
C ARG A 61 -9.51 -9.32 -12.74
N ASN A 62 -10.33 -9.59 -11.72
CA ASN A 62 -9.88 -9.97 -10.37
C ASN A 62 -9.04 -8.92 -9.62
N ILE A 63 -9.02 -7.67 -10.08
CA ILE A 63 -8.38 -6.56 -9.37
C ILE A 63 -9.40 -5.79 -8.51
N PRO A 64 -9.05 -5.38 -7.29
CA PRO A 64 -9.89 -4.50 -6.50
C PRO A 64 -10.13 -3.15 -7.19
N ARG A 65 -11.29 -2.55 -6.95
CA ARG A 65 -11.55 -1.18 -7.44
C ARG A 65 -10.96 -0.14 -6.50
N CYS A 66 -9.99 0.64 -6.98
CA CYS A 66 -9.53 1.84 -6.29
C CYS A 66 -10.59 2.94 -6.37
N ILE A 67 -11.01 3.49 -5.22
CA ILE A 67 -12.07 4.51 -5.14
C ILE A 67 -11.58 5.87 -4.65
N ALA A 68 -10.43 5.91 -4.00
CA ALA A 68 -9.73 7.12 -3.59
C ALA A 68 -8.28 6.76 -3.30
N ALA A 69 -7.37 7.67 -3.62
CA ALA A 69 -5.98 7.54 -3.24
C ALA A 69 -5.28 8.90 -3.18
N GLY A 70 -4.17 8.98 -2.47
CA GLY A 70 -3.32 10.16 -2.42
C GLY A 70 -2.53 10.28 -1.13
N ASP A 71 -1.62 11.25 -1.10
CA ASP A 71 -0.87 11.60 0.11
C ASP A 71 -1.80 12.16 1.19
N VAL A 72 -1.54 11.77 2.44
CA VAL A 72 -2.34 12.19 3.59
C VAL A 72 -1.88 13.55 4.09
N LEU A 73 -2.65 14.60 3.77
CA LEU A 73 -2.47 16.01 4.18
C LEU A 73 -1.16 16.66 3.67
N THR A 74 -1.24 17.96 3.39
CA THR A 74 -0.16 18.75 2.78
C THR A 74 0.98 19.04 3.75
N ASP A 75 2.20 18.69 3.34
CA ASP A 75 3.55 19.16 3.70
C ASP A 75 4.02 19.24 5.16
N LEU A 76 3.13 19.27 6.17
CA LEU A 76 3.50 19.47 7.57
C LEU A 76 3.38 18.21 8.44
N TYR A 77 2.42 17.34 8.13
CA TYR A 77 2.10 16.17 8.92
C TYR A 77 2.14 14.94 8.01
N HIS A 78 2.67 13.83 8.52
CA HIS A 78 2.84 12.56 7.81
C HIS A 78 3.94 12.49 6.74
N ALA A 79 5.02 13.25 6.93
CA ALA A 79 6.30 13.07 6.24
C ALA A 79 7.43 12.83 7.25
N THR A 80 8.46 12.07 6.87
CA THR A 80 9.69 11.97 7.67
C THR A 80 10.53 13.23 7.51
N LYS A 81 11.24 13.63 8.56
CA LYS A 81 12.15 14.80 8.55
C LYS A 81 13.61 14.45 8.83
N THR A 82 13.92 13.20 9.11
CA THR A 82 15.28 12.76 9.51
C THR A 82 16.35 13.20 8.51
N GLN A 83 16.01 13.21 7.23
CA GLN A 83 16.88 13.68 6.15
C GLN A 83 17.27 15.16 6.26
N GLU A 84 16.43 16.00 6.88
CA GLU A 84 16.69 17.44 7.05
C GLU A 84 17.77 17.72 8.11
N TYR A 85 17.96 16.79 9.05
CA TYR A 85 18.87 16.97 10.20
C TYR A 85 20.23 16.27 10.02
N VAL A 86 20.53 15.73 8.83
CA VAL A 86 21.78 14.99 8.56
C VAL A 86 23.03 15.84 8.79
N ALA A 87 22.93 17.16 8.59
CA ALA A 87 24.05 18.11 8.74
C ALA A 87 24.17 18.73 10.14
N GLU A 88 23.28 18.39 11.07
CA GLU A 88 23.28 18.98 12.41
C GLU A 88 24.47 18.49 13.25
N SER A 89 25.00 19.36 14.11
CA SER A 89 26.21 19.06 14.91
C SER A 89 26.01 17.91 15.91
N TRP A 90 24.76 17.63 16.29
CA TRP A 90 24.39 16.53 17.18
C TRP A 90 24.09 15.23 16.42
N ALA A 91 23.95 15.27 15.10
CA ALA A 91 23.66 14.09 14.30
C ALA A 91 24.91 13.21 14.18
N CYS A 92 24.71 11.89 14.28
CA CYS A 92 25.82 10.96 14.07
C CYS A 92 26.33 11.10 12.63
N PRO A 93 27.64 11.36 12.43
CA PRO A 93 28.19 11.43 11.08
C PRO A 93 28.00 10.07 10.39
N PRO A 94 27.75 10.07 9.07
CA PRO A 94 27.61 8.84 8.31
C PRO A 94 28.87 7.97 8.49
N CYS A 95 28.68 6.68 8.73
CA CYS A 95 29.78 5.74 8.88
C CYS A 95 30.70 5.84 7.64
N SER A 96 31.98 6.08 7.91
CA SER A 96 33.05 6.41 6.96
C SER A 96 32.99 5.61 5.64
N GLY A 97 32.86 6.34 4.51
CA GLY A 97 33.08 5.82 3.16
C GLY A 97 31.86 5.83 2.23
N SER A 98 30.65 5.95 2.77
CA SER A 98 29.48 6.29 1.94
C SER A 98 29.28 7.81 1.99
N GLU A 99 29.29 8.48 0.83
CA GLU A 99 28.51 9.72 0.63
C GLU A 99 27.25 9.61 1.48
N ALA A 100 27.07 10.53 2.44
CA ALA A 100 26.06 10.49 3.49
C ALA A 100 24.87 9.62 3.08
N ALA A 101 24.75 8.43 3.69
CA ALA A 101 23.74 7.43 3.33
C ALA A 101 22.43 8.17 3.03
N ARG A 102 22.06 8.26 1.74
CA ARG A 102 20.99 9.18 1.29
C ARG A 102 19.72 8.79 2.02
N LEU A 103 19.42 9.49 3.11
CA LEU A 103 18.22 9.24 3.88
C LEU A 103 17.06 9.72 3.02
N ASN A 104 16.29 8.76 2.52
CA ASN A 104 15.09 9.06 1.76
C ASN A 104 14.05 9.69 2.70
N SER A 105 13.40 10.74 2.22
CA SER A 105 12.13 11.19 2.79
C SER A 105 11.04 10.17 2.45
N TYR A 106 10.10 9.97 3.38
CA TYR A 106 8.91 9.17 3.18
C TYR A 106 7.67 10.00 3.48
N ARG A 107 6.62 9.78 2.70
CA ARG A 107 5.29 10.36 2.90
C ARG A 107 4.25 9.25 3.09
N LEU A 108 3.27 9.52 3.95
CA LEU A 108 2.14 8.63 4.13
C LEU A 108 1.17 8.75 2.95
N TYR A 109 1.12 7.70 2.14
CA TYR A 109 0.18 7.53 1.06
C TYR A 109 -0.99 6.66 1.50
N ARG A 110 -2.20 7.06 1.14
CA ARG A 110 -3.43 6.32 1.45
C ARG A 110 -4.08 5.82 0.16
N LEU A 111 -4.43 4.54 0.16
CA LEU A 111 -5.19 3.88 -0.90
C LEU A 111 -6.49 3.32 -0.32
N VAL A 112 -7.61 3.57 -0.99
CA VAL A 112 -8.93 3.08 -0.59
C VAL A 112 -9.48 2.18 -1.69
N LEU A 113 -9.73 0.92 -1.34
CA LEU A 113 -10.27 -0.11 -2.22
C LEU A 113 -11.72 -0.42 -1.84
N ASP A 114 -12.58 -0.58 -2.84
CA ASP A 114 -14.03 -0.79 -2.66
C ASP A 114 -14.41 -2.18 -2.11
N ASP A 115 -13.42 -3.07 -2.01
CA ASP A 115 -13.59 -4.46 -1.62
C ASP A 115 -13.01 -4.70 -0.22
N VAL A 116 -13.84 -5.20 0.70
CA VAL A 116 -13.41 -5.60 2.05
C VAL A 116 -13.30 -7.09 2.11
N ARG A 117 -12.16 -7.58 2.60
CA ARG A 117 -11.87 -9.01 2.55
C ARG A 117 -11.73 -9.64 3.93
N ALA A 118 -12.02 -10.94 3.95
CA ALA A 118 -11.83 -11.78 5.11
C ALA A 118 -10.33 -12.04 5.34
N LYS A 119 -9.98 -12.47 6.55
CA LYS A 119 -8.61 -12.88 6.86
C LYS A 119 -8.20 -14.03 5.94
N LEU A 120 -6.95 -14.04 5.48
CA LEU A 120 -6.35 -15.14 4.69
C LEU A 120 -6.46 -16.53 5.35
N MET A 121 -6.81 -16.62 6.64
CA MET A 121 -7.01 -17.89 7.35
C MET A 121 -8.50 -18.25 7.50
N LYS A 122 -9.39 -17.52 6.84
CA LYS A 122 -10.85 -17.71 6.92
C LYS A 122 -11.42 -17.88 5.52
N PHE A 123 -11.53 -19.14 5.11
CA PHE A 123 -12.28 -19.57 3.93
C PHE A 123 -13.38 -20.54 4.37
N ARG A 124 -14.46 -20.60 3.59
CA ARG A 124 -15.55 -21.56 3.76
C ARG A 124 -15.12 -22.97 3.36
N SER A 125 -14.16 -23.08 2.43
CA SER A 125 -13.63 -24.35 1.93
C SER A 125 -12.25 -24.19 1.29
N SER A 126 -11.58 -25.31 1.04
CA SER A 126 -10.34 -25.36 0.24
C SER A 126 -10.55 -24.88 -1.18
N HIS A 127 -11.73 -25.10 -1.77
CA HIS A 127 -12.07 -24.61 -3.11
C HIS A 127 -12.02 -23.08 -3.17
N GLU A 128 -12.55 -22.38 -2.18
CA GLU A 128 -12.51 -20.91 -2.13
C GLU A 128 -11.07 -20.38 -2.06
N LEU A 129 -10.19 -21.04 -1.29
CA LEU A 129 -8.77 -20.72 -1.26
C LEU A 129 -8.10 -20.94 -2.63
N VAL A 130 -8.32 -22.09 -3.27
CA VAL A 130 -7.73 -22.37 -4.59
C VAL A 130 -8.23 -21.40 -5.64
N GLN A 131 -9.53 -21.07 -5.62
CA GLN A 131 -10.09 -20.04 -6.50
C GLN A 131 -9.45 -18.67 -6.24
N ALA A 132 -9.09 -18.36 -5.00
CA ALA A 132 -8.37 -17.13 -4.65
C ALA A 132 -7.04 -17.01 -5.34
N VAL A 133 -6.27 -18.09 -5.27
CA VAL A 133 -4.95 -18.17 -5.88
C VAL A 133 -5.10 -18.18 -7.40
N SER A 134 -6.08 -18.88 -7.96
CA SER A 134 -6.33 -18.86 -9.41
C SER A 134 -6.68 -17.45 -9.90
N ASN A 135 -7.58 -16.75 -9.22
CA ASN A 135 -7.95 -15.38 -9.57
C ASN A 135 -6.77 -14.41 -9.48
N ALA A 136 -5.87 -14.63 -8.52
CA ALA A 136 -4.64 -13.88 -8.36
C ALA A 136 -3.73 -14.01 -9.58
N LEU A 137 -3.44 -15.26 -9.97
CA LEU A 137 -2.60 -15.58 -11.11
C LEU A 137 -3.18 -15.04 -12.42
N ASP A 138 -4.49 -15.19 -12.63
CA ASP A 138 -5.18 -14.62 -13.80
C ASP A 138 -5.02 -13.10 -13.91
N GLY A 139 -5.01 -12.40 -12.78
CA GLY A 139 -4.80 -10.95 -12.73
C GLY A 139 -3.35 -10.56 -12.99
N GLU A 140 -2.40 -11.36 -12.51
CA GLU A 140 -0.96 -11.14 -12.68
C GLU A 140 -0.51 -11.41 -14.12
N ASP A 141 -0.92 -12.53 -14.73
CA ASP A 141 -0.56 -12.91 -16.10
C ASP A 141 -1.02 -11.84 -17.11
N PHE A 142 -2.19 -11.25 -16.89
CA PHE A 142 -2.70 -10.17 -17.75
C PHE A 142 -1.96 -8.85 -17.53
N ALA A 143 -1.49 -8.58 -16.30
CA ALA A 143 -0.71 -7.38 -16.00
C ALA A 143 0.75 -7.47 -16.49
N GLY A 144 1.35 -8.67 -16.46
CA GLY A 144 2.75 -8.91 -16.83
C GLY A 144 3.00 -8.98 -18.35
N GLY A 145 1.96 -9.26 -19.14
CA GLY A 145 2.07 -9.36 -20.61
C GLY A 145 2.33 -8.04 -21.35
N GLU A 146 2.02 -6.89 -20.74
CA GLU A 146 2.13 -5.57 -21.41
C GLU A 146 3.09 -4.57 -20.72
N HIS A 147 3.43 -4.71 -19.43
CA HIS A 147 4.32 -3.76 -18.74
C HIS A 147 5.17 -4.41 -17.62
N PRO A 148 6.52 -4.45 -17.73
CA PRO A 148 7.40 -5.10 -16.75
C PRO A 148 7.60 -4.33 -15.43
N ALA A 149 6.91 -3.20 -15.22
CA ALA A 149 7.09 -2.35 -14.04
C ALA A 149 6.12 -2.67 -12.88
N CYS A 150 5.15 -3.55 -13.09
CA CYS A 150 4.08 -3.84 -12.13
C CYS A 150 4.52 -4.75 -10.97
N HIS A 151 5.63 -4.45 -10.28
CA HIS A 151 5.86 -5.00 -8.94
C HIS A 151 4.98 -4.25 -7.94
N THR A 152 3.68 -4.47 -8.08
CA THR A 152 2.74 -4.06 -7.05
C THR A 152 2.87 -5.04 -5.89
N ASN A 153 3.00 -4.53 -4.66
CA ASN A 153 2.59 -5.28 -3.47
C ASN A 153 1.05 -5.41 -3.47
N THR A 154 0.49 -5.89 -4.59
CA THR A 154 -0.91 -6.20 -4.74
C THR A 154 -1.13 -7.48 -3.98
N ILE A 155 -1.81 -7.35 -2.84
CA ILE A 155 -2.39 -8.50 -2.19
C ILE A 155 -3.47 -8.97 -3.16
N PHE A 156 -3.25 -10.12 -3.80
CA PHE A 156 -4.21 -10.71 -4.72
C PHE A 156 -5.30 -11.48 -3.95
N PHE A 157 -6.49 -11.65 -4.54
CA PHE A 157 -7.64 -12.15 -3.79
C PHE A 157 -8.74 -12.88 -4.62
N SER A 158 -9.44 -13.83 -3.97
CA SER A 158 -10.63 -14.58 -4.48
C SER A 158 -11.89 -13.73 -4.57
N THR A 159 -12.67 -13.96 -5.60
CA THR A 159 -14.12 -13.72 -5.58
C THR A 159 -14.85 -14.86 -4.88
#